data_AF-A0A6H2NHF6-F1
#
_entry.id   AF-A0A6H2NHF6-F1
#
_cell.length_a   1.000
_cell.length_b   1.000
_cell.length_c   1.000
_cell.angle_alpha   90.00
_cell.angle_beta   90.00
_cell.angle_gamma   90.00
#
_symmetry.space_group_name_H-M   'P 1'
#
loop_
_entity.id
_entity.type
_entity.pdbx_description
1 polymer ?
#
loop_
_entity_poly.entity_id
_entity_poly.type
_entity_poly.pdbx_seq_one_letter_code
_entity_poly.pdbx_strand_id
1 'polypeptide(L)'
;ALAPPVDASPLTPPLPMFRLSREDTVPQGVVIEQNWLGLPPSDEFPEVPSAFGVTVFNSTDAVIRNNRIEHHDGSAIISGFRADGLQISENAIVGNGLAGMPDAIRLEGTIAGSAITDNLICGNDGSGIYLFKPAGASQITGNTIQYNGRRFFRSAVYVMGSDHQISDNFIGYQPGPGVTVAAYPNSDRNLIRQNRFAQLDGLSIDLITQGNAGVQDFQRGDGPNPPRNSHHRRRETGNGAINAPTFDSYTFTGSGDTVTVTGSADPGSEVDLYMVVEEDRPYGPLAEVITTVSAGDDGRFSAELEVPAGSHLSAIASDPSYGTSEPAPVAAVLDMDGSLPVLPPPAVEIPSCAPPDPPEIVVEPEPEPLVLEVPRNIHFALDRSDISPESAEILDQIAEVMLEFPFLTLELHGHTDPRASAAYNLALSERRANAARNYLIAQGVPPERMQIVPFGLTQRRSDESSRLAYARDRRVEFVFTDLRGVDIIFVDQEDDLQLE
;
A
#
# COMPACT_ATOMS: atom_id res chain seq x y z
N ALA A 1 8.81 5.40 12.79
CA ALA A 1 9.18 4.02 13.17
C ALA A 1 8.62 3.06 12.12
N LEU A 2 9.44 2.15 11.60
CA LEU A 2 8.99 1.09 10.70
C LEU A 2 7.86 0.31 11.39
N ALA A 3 6.75 0.08 10.70
CA ALA A 3 5.72 -0.82 11.20
C ALA A 3 6.36 -2.16 11.58
N PRO A 4 6.01 -2.76 12.73
CA PRO A 4 6.59 -4.03 13.13
C PRO A 4 6.37 -5.08 12.03
N PRO A 5 7.30 -6.06 11.87
CA PRO A 5 7.09 -7.15 10.93
C PRO A 5 5.72 -7.79 11.19
N VAL A 6 4.97 -8.02 10.11
CA VAL A 6 3.63 -8.60 10.20
C VAL A 6 3.76 -9.93 10.94
N ASP A 7 3.15 -10.03 12.12
CA ASP A 7 3.15 -11.27 12.89
C ASP A 7 2.52 -12.35 12.01
N ALA A 8 3.32 -13.31 11.56
CA ALA A 8 2.93 -14.47 10.78
C ALA A 8 2.60 -15.66 11.71
N SER A 9 2.06 -15.43 12.90
CA SER A 9 1.51 -16.50 13.74
C SER A 9 0.02 -16.69 13.44
N PRO A 10 -0.53 -17.91 13.53
CA PRO A 10 -1.95 -18.10 13.37
C PRO A 10 -2.63 -17.25 14.43
N LEU A 11 -3.70 -16.55 14.07
CA LEU A 11 -4.49 -15.85 15.07
C LEU A 11 -4.97 -16.90 16.08
N THR A 12 -4.54 -16.77 17.32
CA THR A 12 -5.02 -17.62 18.41
C THR A 12 -6.55 -17.57 18.38
N PRO A 13 -7.28 -18.71 18.48
CA PRO A 13 -8.73 -18.67 18.57
C PRO A 13 -9.11 -17.65 19.66
N PRO A 14 -10.19 -16.88 19.47
CA PRO A 14 -10.50 -15.72 20.28
C PRO A 14 -10.37 -16.07 21.77
N LEU A 15 -9.72 -15.17 22.52
CA LEU A 15 -9.56 -15.30 23.96
C LEU A 15 -10.88 -15.77 24.59
N PRO A 16 -10.86 -16.67 25.57
CA PRO A 16 -12.08 -17.23 26.18
C PRO A 16 -13.05 -16.19 26.77
N MET A 17 -12.68 -14.91 26.83
CA MET A 17 -13.56 -13.77 27.14
C MET A 17 -14.57 -13.43 26.03
N PHE A 18 -14.37 -13.84 24.78
CA PHE A 18 -15.31 -13.63 23.66
C PHE A 18 -16.20 -14.84 23.37
N ARG A 19 -16.47 -15.68 24.38
CA ARG A 19 -17.50 -16.70 24.28
C ARG A 19 -18.87 -16.02 24.37
N LEU A 20 -19.40 -15.60 23.21
CA LEU A 20 -20.84 -15.42 23.06
C LEU A 20 -21.51 -16.70 23.55
N SER A 21 -22.56 -16.54 24.36
CA SER A 21 -23.25 -17.69 24.94
C SER A 21 -23.84 -18.53 23.79
N ARG A 22 -23.95 -19.85 23.98
CA ARG A 22 -24.58 -20.74 22.97
C ARG A 22 -26.04 -20.37 22.64
N GLU A 23 -26.62 -19.40 23.36
CA GLU A 23 -27.98 -18.90 23.20
C GLU A 23 -28.06 -17.61 22.36
N ASP A 24 -26.92 -16.98 21.98
CA ASP A 24 -26.91 -15.76 21.16
C ASP A 24 -27.09 -16.11 19.68
N THR A 25 -28.29 -15.84 19.15
CA THR A 25 -28.57 -15.93 17.71
C THR A 25 -27.71 -14.92 16.95
N VAL A 26 -26.84 -15.40 16.07
CA VAL A 26 -26.03 -14.55 15.19
C VAL A 26 -26.96 -13.72 14.29
N PRO A 27 -26.79 -12.39 14.18
CA PRO A 27 -27.49 -11.58 13.20
C PRO A 27 -27.33 -12.19 11.79
N GLN A 28 -28.45 -12.37 11.10
CA GLN A 28 -28.49 -13.00 9.79
C GLN A 28 -29.21 -12.09 8.79
N GLY A 29 -28.66 -11.94 7.59
CA GLY A 29 -29.35 -11.25 6.51
C GLY A 29 -29.46 -9.73 6.69
N VAL A 30 -28.52 -9.11 7.42
CA VAL A 30 -28.48 -7.65 7.56
C VAL A 30 -28.17 -7.01 6.22
N VAL A 31 -28.98 -6.05 5.78
CA VAL A 31 -28.79 -5.35 4.50
C VAL A 31 -28.43 -3.89 4.78
N ILE A 32 -27.33 -3.44 4.19
CA ILE A 32 -26.85 -2.06 4.17
C ILE A 32 -26.80 -1.63 2.71
N GLU A 33 -27.76 -0.81 2.29
CA GLU A 33 -27.89 -0.42 0.89
C GLU A 33 -28.27 1.04 0.70
N GLN A 34 -27.78 1.63 -0.40
CA GLN A 34 -28.14 2.99 -0.84
C GLN A 34 -27.79 4.10 0.17
N ASN A 35 -26.67 3.94 0.88
CA ASN A 35 -26.18 4.93 1.84
C ASN A 35 -25.00 5.73 1.29
N TRP A 36 -24.83 6.94 1.81
CA TRP A 36 -23.59 7.71 1.72
C TRP A 36 -22.94 7.69 3.09
N LEU A 37 -21.75 7.12 3.19
CA LEU A 37 -21.00 6.93 4.42
C LEU A 37 -19.69 7.71 4.31
N GLY A 38 -19.41 8.53 5.31
CA GLY A 38 -18.21 9.38 5.37
C GLY A 38 -18.29 10.68 4.55
N LEU A 39 -19.33 10.86 3.74
CA LEU A 39 -19.67 12.14 3.11
C LEU A 39 -20.71 12.91 3.93
N PRO A 40 -20.40 14.11 4.43
CA PRO A 40 -21.42 14.99 5.00
C PRO A 40 -22.33 15.54 3.88
N PRO A 41 -23.54 16.03 4.21
CA PRO A 41 -24.45 16.62 3.22
C PRO A 41 -23.88 17.81 2.44
N SER A 42 -22.80 18.43 2.92
CA SER A 42 -22.07 19.50 2.24
C SER A 42 -21.19 19.01 1.09
N ASP A 43 -20.95 17.69 0.98
CA ASP A 43 -20.00 17.08 0.04
C ASP A 43 -18.53 17.53 0.26
N GLU A 44 -18.28 18.20 1.38
CA GLU A 44 -16.93 18.58 1.81
C GLU A 44 -16.28 17.44 2.58
N PHE A 45 -14.95 17.37 2.54
CA PHE A 45 -14.20 16.42 3.34
C PHE A 45 -14.48 16.66 4.85
N PRO A 46 -14.84 15.62 5.64
CA PRO A 46 -15.20 15.81 7.04
C PRO A 46 -13.99 16.27 7.88
N GLU A 47 -14.17 17.29 8.74
CA GLU A 47 -13.11 17.75 9.66
C GLU A 47 -12.57 16.63 10.56
N VAL A 48 -13.45 15.70 10.96
CA VAL A 48 -13.12 14.50 11.72
C VAL A 48 -13.72 13.28 11.01
N PRO A 49 -12.91 12.52 10.25
CA PRO A 49 -13.34 11.27 9.63
C PRO A 49 -13.81 10.26 10.67
N SER A 50 -14.76 9.40 10.31
CA SER A 50 -15.06 8.23 11.14
C SER A 50 -14.02 7.13 10.93
N ALA A 51 -13.82 6.30 11.96
CA ALA A 51 -12.80 5.26 11.93
C ALA A 51 -13.03 4.20 10.84
N PHE A 52 -14.26 3.74 10.62
CA PHE A 52 -14.61 2.77 9.59
C PHE A 52 -15.95 3.15 8.97
N GLY A 53 -16.21 2.70 7.74
CA GLY A 53 -17.51 2.86 7.09
C GLY A 53 -18.52 1.81 7.57
N VAL A 54 -18.28 0.54 7.25
CA VAL A 54 -19.11 -0.60 7.65
C VAL A 54 -18.27 -1.65 8.36
N THR A 55 -18.69 -2.05 9.56
CA THR A 55 -18.04 -3.11 10.34
C THR A 55 -18.95 -4.33 10.47
N VAL A 56 -18.51 -5.48 9.94
CA VAL A 56 -19.18 -6.78 10.05
C VAL A 56 -18.46 -7.65 11.08
N PHE A 57 -18.83 -7.51 12.35
CA PHE A 57 -18.07 -8.17 13.43
C PHE A 57 -18.49 -9.63 13.67
N ASN A 58 -19.80 -9.91 13.74
CA ASN A 58 -20.35 -11.26 13.97
C ASN A 58 -21.73 -11.38 13.32
N SER A 59 -21.77 -11.54 12.00
CA SER A 59 -23.00 -11.65 11.21
C SER A 59 -22.84 -12.76 10.16
N THR A 60 -23.95 -13.34 9.71
CA THR A 60 -23.96 -14.18 8.51
C THR A 60 -24.88 -13.59 7.44
N ASP A 61 -24.58 -13.88 6.18
CA ASP A 61 -25.39 -13.51 5.01
C ASP A 61 -25.68 -12.00 4.93
N ALA A 62 -24.79 -11.16 5.46
CA ALA A 62 -24.93 -9.72 5.38
C ALA A 62 -24.72 -9.24 3.93
N VAL A 63 -25.43 -8.20 3.53
CA VAL A 63 -25.36 -7.62 2.19
C VAL A 63 -25.02 -6.14 2.31
N ILE A 64 -23.93 -5.73 1.68
CA ILE A 64 -23.50 -4.34 1.57
C ILE A 64 -23.50 -3.98 0.09
N ARG A 65 -24.51 -3.23 -0.37
CA ARG A 65 -24.66 -2.95 -1.80
C ARG A 65 -25.09 -1.54 -2.16
N ASN A 66 -24.68 -1.05 -3.32
CA ASN A 66 -25.11 0.26 -3.83
C ASN A 66 -24.85 1.42 -2.84
N ASN A 67 -23.78 1.35 -2.05
CA ASN A 67 -23.39 2.43 -1.14
C ASN A 67 -22.25 3.26 -1.74
N ARG A 68 -22.16 4.51 -1.29
CA ARG A 68 -20.97 5.36 -1.42
C ARG A 68 -20.27 5.35 -0.08
N ILE A 69 -19.01 4.92 -0.03
CA ILE A 69 -18.26 4.75 1.22
C ILE A 69 -16.91 5.44 1.04
N GLU A 70 -16.78 6.62 1.62
CA GLU A 70 -15.71 7.54 1.26
C GLU A 70 -15.08 8.21 2.48
N HIS A 71 -13.79 8.52 2.40
CA HIS A 71 -13.09 9.39 3.36
C HIS A 71 -13.12 8.93 4.82
N HIS A 72 -13.12 7.62 5.07
CA HIS A 72 -12.91 7.08 6.42
C HIS A 72 -11.41 7.05 6.78
N ASP A 73 -11.13 7.23 8.07
CA ASP A 73 -9.77 7.11 8.60
C ASP A 73 -9.23 5.70 8.35
N GLY A 74 -9.98 4.66 8.68
CA GLY A 74 -9.63 3.27 8.41
C GLY A 74 -10.35 2.71 7.19
N SER A 75 -10.54 1.39 7.19
CA SER A 75 -11.19 0.68 6.09
C SER A 75 -12.63 1.10 5.86
N ALA A 76 -13.02 1.15 4.58
CA ALA A 76 -14.38 1.43 4.17
C ALA A 76 -15.32 0.29 4.63
N ILE A 77 -14.91 -0.95 4.39
CA ILE A 77 -15.60 -2.14 4.87
C ILE A 77 -14.59 -3.04 5.59
N ILE A 78 -14.93 -3.47 6.80
CA ILE A 78 -14.08 -4.37 7.58
C ILE A 78 -14.89 -5.49 8.24
N SER A 79 -14.39 -6.72 8.21
CA SER A 79 -14.92 -7.82 9.02
C SER A 79 -14.05 -8.11 10.24
N GLY A 80 -14.61 -8.83 11.22
CA GLY A 80 -13.91 -9.18 12.47
C GLY A 80 -13.92 -10.68 12.75
N PHE A 81 -14.79 -11.11 13.66
CA PHE A 81 -14.86 -12.51 14.10
C PHE A 81 -15.53 -13.44 13.08
N ARG A 82 -16.67 -13.01 12.52
CA ARG A 82 -17.51 -13.83 11.63
C ARG A 82 -18.31 -12.98 10.64
N ALA A 83 -18.20 -13.35 9.36
CA ALA A 83 -18.85 -12.73 8.22
C ALA A 83 -19.15 -13.76 7.09
N ASP A 84 -19.51 -15.00 7.46
CA ASP A 84 -19.85 -16.04 6.48
C ASP A 84 -21.00 -15.57 5.57
N GLY A 85 -20.89 -15.82 4.26
CA GLY A 85 -21.90 -15.41 3.27
C GLY A 85 -21.99 -13.90 3.00
N LEU A 86 -21.04 -13.09 3.51
CA LEU A 86 -21.02 -11.64 3.28
C LEU A 86 -20.97 -11.29 1.77
N GLN A 87 -21.94 -10.53 1.28
CA GLN A 87 -21.99 -10.02 -0.09
C GLN A 87 -21.67 -8.53 -0.10
N ILE A 88 -20.62 -8.13 -0.81
CA ILE A 88 -20.23 -6.72 -1.01
C ILE A 88 -20.32 -6.43 -2.51
N SER A 89 -21.37 -5.72 -2.94
CA SER A 89 -21.61 -5.55 -4.38
C SER A 89 -22.00 -4.15 -4.81
N GLU A 90 -21.55 -3.71 -5.99
CA GLU A 90 -22.03 -2.46 -6.61
C GLU A 90 -21.80 -1.20 -5.73
N ASN A 91 -20.78 -1.19 -4.87
CA ASN A 91 -20.43 -0.02 -4.05
C ASN A 91 -19.39 0.86 -4.74
N ALA A 92 -19.44 2.16 -4.48
CA ALA A 92 -18.35 3.10 -4.75
C ALA A 92 -17.55 3.29 -3.46
N ILE A 93 -16.29 2.90 -3.46
CA ILE A 93 -15.40 2.90 -2.30
C ILE A 93 -14.17 3.75 -2.60
N VAL A 94 -14.15 4.98 -2.09
CA VAL A 94 -13.21 6.02 -2.54
C VAL A 94 -12.47 6.68 -1.39
N GLY A 95 -11.14 6.79 -1.49
CA GLY A 95 -10.37 7.69 -0.62
C GLY A 95 -10.38 7.36 0.88
N ASN A 96 -10.53 6.08 1.25
CA ASN A 96 -10.49 5.62 2.63
C ASN A 96 -9.06 5.26 3.07
N GLY A 97 -8.83 5.13 4.37
CA GLY A 97 -7.61 4.56 4.93
C GLY A 97 -6.53 5.56 5.35
N LEU A 98 -6.91 6.80 5.66
CA LEU A 98 -6.04 7.91 6.08
C LEU A 98 -5.23 7.63 7.36
N ALA A 99 -5.66 6.67 8.18
CA ALA A 99 -5.04 6.23 9.42
C ALA A 99 -5.33 4.75 9.77
N GLY A 100 -4.45 4.12 10.56
CA GLY A 100 -4.73 2.79 11.12
C GLY A 100 -4.75 1.65 10.10
N MET A 101 -5.94 1.15 9.75
CA MET A 101 -6.16 0.03 8.81
C MET A 101 -6.54 0.60 7.44
N PRO A 102 -5.61 0.71 6.48
CA PRO A 102 -5.80 1.62 5.36
C PRO A 102 -6.49 1.00 4.13
N ASP A 103 -6.86 -0.28 4.20
CA ASP A 103 -7.37 -1.03 3.05
C ASP A 103 -8.85 -0.71 2.78
N ALA A 104 -9.27 -0.64 1.52
CA ALA A 104 -10.66 -0.27 1.19
C ALA A 104 -11.65 -1.31 1.72
N ILE A 105 -11.43 -2.58 1.36
CA ILE A 105 -12.13 -3.73 1.93
C ILE A 105 -11.12 -4.62 2.66
N ARG A 106 -11.29 -4.78 3.98
CA ARG A 106 -10.47 -5.65 4.80
C ARG A 106 -11.30 -6.81 5.36
N LEU A 107 -10.99 -8.04 4.97
CA LEU A 107 -11.67 -9.21 5.50
C LEU A 107 -10.75 -10.07 6.37
N GLU A 108 -11.20 -10.35 7.59
CA GLU A 108 -10.61 -11.26 8.57
C GLU A 108 -11.70 -12.08 9.28
N GLY A 109 -11.28 -13.10 10.04
CA GLY A 109 -12.19 -14.05 10.70
C GLY A 109 -12.75 -15.10 9.74
N THR A 110 -13.95 -15.61 10.00
CA THR A 110 -14.61 -16.56 9.08
C THR A 110 -15.38 -15.81 7.98
N ILE A 111 -15.11 -16.14 6.73
CA ILE A 111 -15.70 -15.44 5.56
C ILE A 111 -16.22 -16.43 4.51
N ALA A 112 -16.54 -17.67 4.92
CA ALA A 112 -16.86 -18.73 3.98
C ALA A 112 -18.04 -18.33 3.08
N GLY A 113 -17.84 -18.40 1.77
CA GLY A 113 -18.88 -18.07 0.79
C GLY A 113 -19.15 -16.57 0.63
N SER A 114 -18.24 -15.71 1.09
CA SER A 114 -18.34 -14.28 0.82
C SER A 114 -18.01 -13.95 -0.64
N ALA A 115 -18.59 -12.85 -1.13
CA ALA A 115 -18.33 -12.35 -2.48
C ALA A 115 -18.15 -10.83 -2.48
N ILE A 116 -17.20 -10.37 -3.29
CA ILE A 116 -16.92 -8.95 -3.54
C ILE A 116 -17.10 -8.75 -5.06
N THR A 117 -18.23 -8.19 -5.48
CA THR A 117 -18.58 -8.15 -6.91
C THR A 117 -18.93 -6.75 -7.42
N ASP A 118 -18.45 -6.40 -8.61
CA ASP A 118 -18.90 -5.20 -9.33
C ASP A 118 -18.75 -3.88 -8.54
N ASN A 119 -17.76 -3.79 -7.65
CA ASN A 119 -17.49 -2.56 -6.90
C ASN A 119 -16.49 -1.66 -7.67
N LEU A 120 -16.67 -0.34 -7.53
CA LEU A 120 -15.63 0.64 -7.83
C LEU A 120 -14.80 0.85 -6.57
N ILE A 121 -13.51 0.51 -6.62
CA ILE A 121 -12.57 0.65 -5.50
C ILE A 121 -11.42 1.53 -5.97
N CYS A 122 -11.48 2.81 -5.63
CA CYS A 122 -10.47 3.76 -6.09
C CYS A 122 -9.84 4.63 -5.00
N GLY A 123 -8.54 4.89 -5.12
CA GLY A 123 -7.94 6.05 -4.46
C GLY A 123 -7.78 5.86 -2.95
N ASN A 124 -7.88 4.63 -2.45
CA ASN A 124 -7.72 4.30 -1.05
C ASN A 124 -6.22 4.23 -0.70
N ASP A 125 -5.86 4.54 0.55
CA ASP A 125 -4.46 4.67 0.96
C ASP A 125 -3.72 3.32 1.03
N GLY A 126 -4.45 2.24 1.35
CA GLY A 126 -3.98 0.86 1.40
C GLY A 126 -4.42 0.02 0.19
N SER A 127 -4.50 -1.30 0.34
CA SER A 127 -4.95 -2.18 -0.75
C SER A 127 -6.42 -1.93 -1.06
N GLY A 128 -6.83 -2.17 -2.30
CA GLY A 128 -8.26 -2.17 -2.63
C GLY A 128 -9.00 -3.28 -1.88
N ILE A 129 -8.45 -4.49 -1.91
CA ILE A 129 -8.98 -5.64 -1.16
C ILE A 129 -7.84 -6.30 -0.38
N TYR A 130 -8.02 -6.51 0.91
CA TYR A 130 -7.04 -7.10 1.80
C TYR A 130 -7.65 -8.25 2.61
N LEU A 131 -7.29 -9.50 2.27
CA LEU A 131 -7.73 -10.69 2.98
C LEU A 131 -6.68 -11.09 4.01
N PHE A 132 -6.95 -10.82 5.29
CA PHE A 132 -6.00 -11.05 6.38
C PHE A 132 -6.32 -12.33 7.14
N LYS A 133 -5.60 -13.40 6.79
CA LYS A 133 -5.68 -14.71 7.45
C LYS A 133 -7.13 -15.20 7.70
N PRO A 134 -8.02 -15.11 6.71
CA PRO A 134 -9.38 -15.56 6.90
C PRO A 134 -9.47 -17.08 7.03
N ALA A 135 -10.57 -17.55 7.60
CA ALA A 135 -11.03 -18.92 7.47
C ALA A 135 -12.17 -18.98 6.43
N GLY A 136 -12.00 -19.82 5.40
CA GLY A 136 -12.89 -19.87 4.25
C GLY A 136 -12.36 -19.05 3.08
N ALA A 137 -13.10 -19.09 1.97
CA ALA A 137 -12.73 -18.49 0.71
C ALA A 137 -13.79 -17.52 0.21
N SER A 138 -13.38 -16.66 -0.72
CA SER A 138 -14.18 -15.57 -1.28
C SER A 138 -14.08 -15.53 -2.79
N GLN A 139 -15.15 -15.06 -3.43
CA GLN A 139 -15.16 -14.68 -4.84
C GLN A 139 -14.95 -13.19 -4.98
N ILE A 140 -14.06 -12.77 -5.87
CA ILE A 140 -13.74 -11.37 -6.15
C ILE A 140 -13.85 -11.19 -7.66
N THR A 141 -14.97 -10.62 -8.12
CA THR A 141 -15.32 -10.65 -9.55
C THR A 141 -15.89 -9.33 -10.06
N GLY A 142 -15.50 -8.90 -11.27
CA GLY A 142 -16.11 -7.72 -11.92
C GLY A 142 -15.78 -6.37 -11.29
N ASN A 143 -14.86 -6.32 -10.32
CA ASN A 143 -14.51 -5.07 -9.64
C ASN A 143 -13.57 -4.22 -10.51
N THR A 144 -13.69 -2.90 -10.36
CA THR A 144 -12.74 -1.91 -10.90
C THR A 144 -11.87 -1.41 -9.75
N ILE A 145 -10.60 -1.81 -9.72
CA ILE A 145 -9.68 -1.58 -8.61
C ILE A 145 -8.49 -0.74 -9.09
N GLN A 146 -8.49 0.56 -8.79
CA GLN A 146 -7.51 1.48 -9.38
C GLN A 146 -7.00 2.55 -8.43
N TYR A 147 -5.76 3.03 -8.64
CA TYR A 147 -5.14 4.10 -7.84
C TYR A 147 -5.17 3.88 -6.31
N ASN A 148 -5.20 2.62 -5.86
CA ASN A 148 -5.13 2.32 -4.44
C ASN A 148 -3.66 2.31 -4.01
N GLY A 149 -3.39 2.15 -2.72
CA GLY A 149 -2.04 2.11 -2.18
C GLY A 149 -1.34 3.47 -2.22
N ARG A 150 -2.09 4.59 -2.31
CA ARG A 150 -1.55 5.95 -2.54
C ARG A 150 -0.45 6.35 -1.57
N ARG A 151 -0.57 5.93 -0.32
CA ARG A 151 0.39 6.25 0.75
C ARG A 151 1.37 5.11 1.03
N PHE A 152 0.92 3.87 0.87
CA PHE A 152 1.65 2.70 1.37
C PHE A 152 2.23 1.79 0.28
N PHE A 153 2.16 2.17 -1.01
CA PHE A 153 2.68 1.40 -2.14
C PHE A 153 2.26 -0.07 -2.09
N ARG A 154 0.95 -0.35 -1.91
CA ARG A 154 0.43 -1.71 -1.71
C ARG A 154 -0.06 -2.34 -3.01
N SER A 155 -0.20 -3.67 -3.00
CA SER A 155 -0.92 -4.37 -4.06
C SER A 155 -2.41 -4.03 -4.06
N ALA A 156 -3.03 -4.13 -5.24
CA ALA A 156 -4.45 -3.86 -5.40
C ALA A 156 -5.31 -4.88 -4.62
N VAL A 157 -4.99 -6.16 -4.78
CA VAL A 157 -5.62 -7.27 -4.07
C VAL A 157 -4.55 -8.07 -3.35
N TYR A 158 -4.61 -8.08 -2.01
CA TYR A 158 -3.70 -8.83 -1.16
C TYR A 158 -4.44 -10.03 -0.55
N VAL A 159 -3.89 -11.23 -0.73
CA VAL A 159 -4.54 -12.48 -0.36
C VAL A 159 -3.67 -13.31 0.59
N MET A 160 -4.27 -13.78 1.67
CA MET A 160 -3.80 -14.90 2.48
C MET A 160 -4.91 -15.95 2.55
N GLY A 161 -4.54 -17.23 2.64
CA GLY A 161 -5.50 -18.33 2.65
C GLY A 161 -5.59 -19.04 1.31
N SER A 162 -6.60 -19.89 1.17
CA SER A 162 -6.71 -20.83 0.07
C SER A 162 -8.07 -20.77 -0.60
N ASP A 163 -8.12 -21.27 -1.83
CA ASP A 163 -9.35 -21.50 -2.59
C ASP A 163 -10.12 -20.21 -2.97
N HIS A 164 -9.49 -19.03 -2.84
CA HIS A 164 -10.07 -17.76 -3.31
C HIS A 164 -10.17 -17.75 -4.84
N GLN A 165 -11.22 -17.13 -5.37
CA GLN A 165 -11.44 -16.96 -6.80
C GLN A 165 -11.43 -15.48 -7.13
N ILE A 166 -10.51 -15.05 -7.99
CA ILE A 166 -10.30 -13.66 -8.37
C ILE A 166 -10.37 -13.62 -9.89
N SER A 167 -11.49 -13.16 -10.45
CA SER A 167 -11.67 -13.17 -11.90
C SER A 167 -12.37 -11.96 -12.46
N ASP A 168 -12.14 -11.67 -13.74
CA ASP A 168 -12.90 -10.65 -14.47
C ASP A 168 -12.84 -9.23 -13.83
N ASN A 169 -11.83 -8.96 -13.01
CA ASN A 169 -11.61 -7.63 -12.43
C ASN A 169 -10.76 -6.79 -13.40
N PHE A 170 -10.98 -5.48 -13.38
CA PHE A 170 -10.01 -4.52 -13.89
C PHE A 170 -9.15 -4.03 -12.72
N ILE A 171 -7.83 -4.18 -12.83
CA ILE A 171 -6.87 -3.80 -11.79
C ILE A 171 -5.80 -2.93 -12.43
N GLY A 172 -5.72 -1.65 -12.08
CA GLY A 172 -4.70 -0.83 -12.70
C GLY A 172 -4.30 0.43 -11.96
N TYR A 173 -3.24 1.07 -12.47
CA TYR A 173 -2.67 2.28 -11.87
C TYR A 173 -2.29 2.06 -10.42
N GLN A 174 -1.62 0.95 -10.14
CA GLN A 174 -1.26 0.56 -8.78
C GLN A 174 0.24 0.75 -8.56
N PRO A 175 0.64 1.32 -7.41
CA PRO A 175 2.04 1.51 -7.03
C PRO A 175 2.74 0.21 -6.57
N GLY A 176 2.07 -0.94 -6.72
CA GLY A 176 2.55 -2.27 -6.40
C GLY A 176 1.94 -3.32 -7.35
N PRO A 177 1.99 -4.62 -7.01
CA PRO A 177 1.41 -5.69 -7.81
C PRO A 177 -0.10 -5.58 -7.97
N GLY A 178 -0.64 -6.20 -9.01
CA GLY A 178 -2.08 -6.32 -9.21
C GLY A 178 -2.72 -7.21 -8.15
N VAL A 179 -2.36 -8.49 -8.16
CA VAL A 179 -2.76 -9.47 -7.14
C VAL A 179 -1.52 -10.06 -6.47
N THR A 180 -1.50 -10.07 -5.15
CA THR A 180 -0.43 -10.67 -4.34
C THR A 180 -1.00 -11.81 -3.52
N VAL A 181 -0.33 -12.97 -3.56
CA VAL A 181 -0.66 -14.12 -2.70
C VAL A 181 0.49 -14.39 -1.74
N ALA A 182 0.27 -14.13 -0.46
CA ALA A 182 1.23 -14.45 0.58
C ALA A 182 1.23 -15.95 0.87
N ALA A 183 2.39 -16.58 1.10
CA ALA A 183 2.47 -18.01 1.44
C ALA A 183 1.88 -18.43 2.81
N TYR A 184 1.17 -17.56 3.53
CA TYR A 184 0.92 -17.69 4.97
C TYR A 184 -0.30 -18.55 5.39
N PRO A 185 -0.19 -19.46 6.39
CA PRO A 185 0.97 -20.33 6.63
C PRO A 185 1.07 -21.41 5.55
N ASN A 186 0.00 -21.57 4.75
CA ASN A 186 -0.03 -22.14 3.42
C ASN A 186 -1.18 -21.44 2.70
N SER A 187 -0.90 -20.78 1.58
CA SER A 187 -1.93 -20.23 0.70
C SER A 187 -1.81 -20.95 -0.63
N ASP A 188 -2.86 -21.66 -1.03
CA ASP A 188 -2.87 -22.47 -2.23
C ASP A 188 -4.25 -22.52 -2.89
N ARG A 189 -4.29 -22.99 -4.14
CA ARG A 189 -5.52 -23.12 -4.93
C ARG A 189 -6.27 -21.80 -5.11
N ASN A 190 -5.59 -20.66 -4.98
CA ASN A 190 -6.19 -19.37 -5.32
C ASN A 190 -6.14 -19.20 -6.84
N LEU A 191 -7.30 -19.10 -7.47
CA LEU A 191 -7.44 -19.00 -8.93
C LEU A 191 -7.60 -17.53 -9.31
N ILE A 192 -6.65 -17.02 -10.10
CA ILE A 192 -6.56 -15.62 -10.50
C ILE A 192 -6.61 -15.56 -12.02
N ARG A 193 -7.81 -15.51 -12.62
CA ARG A 193 -7.99 -15.73 -14.06
C ARG A 193 -8.81 -14.63 -14.70
N GLN A 194 -8.59 -14.34 -15.98
CA GLN A 194 -9.41 -13.40 -16.74
C GLN A 194 -9.43 -11.96 -16.20
N ASN A 195 -8.48 -11.59 -15.32
CA ASN A 195 -8.36 -10.22 -14.84
C ASN A 195 -7.58 -9.39 -15.87
N ARG A 196 -7.94 -8.12 -16.01
CA ARG A 196 -7.25 -7.17 -16.89
C ARG A 196 -6.41 -6.23 -16.04
N PHE A 197 -5.14 -6.07 -16.41
CA PHE A 197 -4.18 -5.30 -15.66
C PHE A 197 -3.63 -4.13 -16.47
N ALA A 198 -3.46 -2.97 -15.86
CA ALA A 198 -2.90 -1.80 -16.52
C ALA A 198 -2.00 -1.00 -15.58
N GLN A 199 -0.85 -0.53 -16.07
CA GLN A 199 0.03 0.41 -15.37
C GLN A 199 0.30 0.04 -13.90
N LEU A 200 1.07 -1.03 -13.71
CA LEU A 200 1.47 -1.54 -12.40
C LEU A 200 2.96 -1.29 -12.19
N ASP A 201 3.35 -0.89 -10.99
CA ASP A 201 4.77 -0.84 -10.62
C ASP A 201 5.34 -2.24 -10.30
N GLY A 202 4.47 -3.21 -9.97
CA GLY A 202 4.82 -4.62 -9.72
C GLY A 202 4.29 -5.59 -10.77
N LEU A 203 4.31 -6.90 -10.46
CA LEU A 203 3.76 -7.93 -11.34
C LEU A 203 2.22 -7.89 -11.36
N SER A 204 1.61 -8.40 -12.44
CA SER A 204 0.15 -8.61 -12.47
C SER A 204 -0.29 -9.61 -11.39
N ILE A 205 0.50 -10.67 -11.20
CA ILE A 205 0.34 -11.66 -10.12
C ILE A 205 1.72 -11.88 -9.51
N ASP A 206 1.81 -11.74 -8.19
CA ASP A 206 3.05 -11.90 -7.41
C ASP A 206 2.81 -12.94 -6.30
N LEU A 207 3.63 -13.98 -6.26
CA LEU A 207 3.50 -15.09 -5.31
C LEU A 207 4.61 -15.02 -4.25
N ILE A 208 4.34 -14.34 -3.15
CA ILE A 208 5.37 -14.08 -2.14
C ILE A 208 5.76 -15.37 -1.40
N THR A 209 7.06 -15.51 -1.12
CA THR A 209 7.61 -16.61 -0.33
C THR A 209 7.48 -16.39 1.20
N GLN A 210 7.44 -17.47 2.00
CA GLN A 210 7.42 -17.42 3.47
C GLN A 210 8.65 -16.73 4.07
N GLY A 211 9.78 -16.75 3.35
CA GLY A 211 11.01 -16.07 3.76
C GLY A 211 10.96 -14.56 3.54
N ASN A 212 10.07 -14.08 2.66
CA ASN A 212 9.95 -12.70 2.25
C ASN A 212 8.72 -12.07 2.92
N ALA A 213 8.82 -11.94 4.24
CA ALA A 213 7.80 -11.32 5.09
C ALA A 213 8.23 -9.91 5.57
N GLY A 214 9.10 -9.23 4.82
CA GLY A 214 9.46 -7.85 5.06
C GLY A 214 8.33 -6.90 4.66
N VAL A 215 8.27 -5.72 5.28
CA VAL A 215 7.28 -4.68 4.93
C VAL A 215 7.30 -4.35 3.44
N GLN A 216 8.49 -4.36 2.82
CA GLN A 216 8.65 -4.11 1.39
C GLN A 216 8.01 -5.21 0.54
N ASP A 217 8.15 -6.47 0.93
CA ASP A 217 7.57 -7.62 0.20
C ASP A 217 6.03 -7.55 0.27
N PHE A 218 5.47 -7.20 1.42
CA PHE A 218 4.03 -6.96 1.58
C PHE A 218 3.49 -5.80 0.73
N GLN A 219 4.33 -4.81 0.45
CA GLN A 219 3.96 -3.61 -0.28
C GLN A 219 4.11 -3.83 -1.80
N ARG A 220 5.28 -4.30 -2.23
CA ARG A 220 5.68 -4.33 -3.64
C ARG A 220 5.73 -5.73 -4.25
N GLY A 221 5.48 -6.78 -3.46
CA GLY A 221 5.77 -8.15 -3.88
C GLY A 221 7.25 -8.49 -3.75
N ASP A 222 7.60 -9.76 -3.94
CA ASP A 222 9.00 -10.21 -3.96
C ASP A 222 9.53 -10.45 -5.38
N GLY A 223 8.70 -10.18 -6.39
CA GLY A 223 9.05 -10.26 -7.79
C GLY A 223 9.08 -11.69 -8.33
N PRO A 224 9.60 -11.88 -9.57
CA PRO A 224 9.50 -13.16 -10.24
C PRO A 224 10.19 -14.30 -9.49
N ASN A 225 9.42 -15.32 -9.22
CA ASN A 225 9.87 -16.54 -8.60
C ASN A 225 10.78 -17.34 -9.55
N PRO A 226 11.94 -17.84 -9.08
CA PRO A 226 12.68 -18.84 -9.84
C PRO A 226 11.86 -20.13 -10.13
N PRO A 227 12.35 -21.05 -10.98
CA PRO A 227 11.65 -22.30 -11.25
C PRO A 227 11.50 -23.21 -10.01
N ARG A 228 10.47 -24.06 -10.05
CA ARG A 228 10.16 -25.10 -9.05
C ARG A 228 11.17 -26.25 -9.06
N ASN A 229 12.36 -26.00 -8.53
CA ASN A 229 13.49 -26.95 -8.52
C ASN A 229 13.71 -27.69 -7.18
N SER A 230 12.90 -27.42 -6.14
CA SER A 230 13.00 -28.10 -4.83
C SER A 230 11.63 -28.39 -4.20
N HIS A 231 11.57 -29.41 -3.33
CA HIS A 231 10.36 -29.74 -2.55
C HIS A 231 9.98 -28.62 -1.56
N HIS A 232 10.98 -27.92 -1.02
CA HIS A 232 10.80 -26.82 -0.07
C HIS A 232 10.03 -25.66 -0.69
N ARG A 233 10.36 -25.33 -1.95
CA ARG A 233 9.68 -24.25 -2.69
C ARG A 233 8.16 -24.42 -2.73
N ARG A 234 7.66 -25.65 -2.91
CA ARG A 234 6.22 -25.94 -2.94
C ARG A 234 5.48 -25.54 -1.66
N ARG A 235 6.17 -25.52 -0.52
CA ARG A 235 5.60 -25.19 0.79
C ARG A 235 5.83 -23.73 1.18
N GLU A 236 6.79 -23.10 0.53
CA GLU A 236 7.33 -21.81 0.94
C GLU A 236 6.87 -20.68 0.02
N THR A 237 6.13 -20.93 -1.06
CA THR A 237 5.60 -19.89 -1.98
C THR A 237 4.07 -19.94 -2.02
N GLY A 238 3.42 -18.79 -2.22
CA GLY A 238 2.00 -18.73 -2.55
C GLY A 238 1.63 -19.64 -3.73
N ASN A 239 0.40 -20.17 -3.74
CA ASN A 239 -0.12 -21.06 -4.78
C ASN A 239 0.75 -22.30 -5.07
N GLY A 240 1.38 -22.86 -4.02
CA GLY A 240 2.09 -24.14 -4.11
C GLY A 240 3.31 -24.14 -5.04
N ALA A 241 3.82 -22.94 -5.36
CA ALA A 241 4.88 -22.69 -6.34
C ALA A 241 4.59 -23.32 -7.72
N ILE A 242 3.38 -23.13 -8.24
CA ILE A 242 3.09 -23.41 -9.64
C ILE A 242 4.02 -22.55 -10.53
N ASN A 243 4.62 -23.17 -11.55
CA ASN A 243 5.54 -22.47 -12.44
C ASN A 243 4.78 -21.53 -13.37
N ALA A 244 5.35 -20.35 -13.63
CA ALA A 244 4.95 -19.56 -14.79
C ALA A 244 5.18 -20.38 -16.09
N PRO A 245 4.30 -20.24 -17.10
CA PRO A 245 4.55 -20.79 -18.42
C PRO A 245 5.90 -20.32 -18.98
N THR A 246 6.53 -21.15 -19.80
CA THR A 246 7.74 -20.80 -20.53
C THR A 246 7.46 -20.90 -22.03
N PHE A 247 7.59 -19.80 -22.75
CA PHE A 247 7.53 -19.81 -24.21
C PHE A 247 8.76 -20.51 -24.80
N ASP A 248 8.59 -21.21 -25.92
CA ASP A 248 9.71 -21.85 -26.64
C ASP A 248 10.68 -20.80 -27.25
N SER A 249 10.22 -19.56 -27.42
CA SER A 249 10.97 -18.42 -27.94
C SER A 249 10.49 -17.10 -27.32
N TYR A 250 11.37 -16.10 -27.24
CA TYR A 250 10.99 -14.72 -26.89
C TYR A 250 10.41 -13.96 -28.08
N THR A 251 10.49 -14.54 -29.28
CA THR A 251 9.93 -13.95 -30.50
C THR A 251 9.22 -15.01 -31.33
N PHE A 252 8.08 -14.65 -31.89
CA PHE A 252 7.31 -15.50 -32.79
C PHE A 252 7.04 -14.75 -34.09
N THR A 253 7.24 -15.41 -35.23
CA THR A 253 6.97 -14.80 -36.55
C THR A 253 5.62 -15.30 -37.05
N GLY A 254 4.70 -14.37 -37.31
CA GLY A 254 3.39 -14.67 -37.88
C GLY A 254 3.40 -14.81 -39.40
N SER A 255 2.29 -15.28 -39.95
CA SER A 255 1.99 -15.25 -41.38
C SER A 255 0.74 -14.39 -41.60
N GLY A 256 0.93 -13.10 -41.87
CA GLY A 256 -0.16 -12.12 -41.80
C GLY A 256 -0.47 -11.77 -40.34
N ASP A 257 -1.75 -11.68 -39.98
CA ASP A 257 -2.19 -11.39 -38.60
C ASP A 257 -2.28 -12.64 -37.70
N THR A 258 -1.82 -13.80 -38.19
CA THR A 258 -1.89 -15.06 -37.45
C THR A 258 -0.50 -15.52 -37.02
N VAL A 259 -0.34 -15.87 -35.75
CA VAL A 259 0.91 -16.39 -35.18
C VAL A 259 0.65 -17.65 -34.36
N THR A 260 1.53 -18.65 -34.49
CA THR A 260 1.51 -19.83 -33.64
C THR A 260 2.48 -19.65 -32.49
N VAL A 261 1.97 -19.62 -31.27
CA VAL A 261 2.74 -19.52 -30.03
C VAL A 261 2.81 -20.89 -29.39
N THR A 262 4.01 -21.32 -29.01
CA THR A 262 4.26 -22.60 -28.36
C THR A 262 5.09 -22.43 -27.10
N GLY A 263 4.92 -23.35 -26.16
CA GLY A 263 5.69 -23.34 -24.92
C GLY A 263 5.40 -24.55 -24.06
N SER A 264 5.80 -24.43 -22.79
CA SER A 264 5.60 -25.42 -21.76
C SER A 264 5.01 -24.82 -20.48
N ALA A 265 4.21 -25.62 -19.78
CA ALA A 265 3.65 -25.33 -18.47
C ALA A 265 3.54 -26.64 -17.67
N ASP A 266 3.11 -26.56 -16.40
CA ASP A 266 2.86 -27.76 -15.60
C ASP A 266 1.78 -28.63 -16.31
N PRO A 267 1.96 -29.96 -16.47
CA PRO A 267 1.03 -30.80 -17.22
C PRO A 267 -0.41 -30.74 -16.70
N GLY A 268 -1.38 -30.62 -17.62
CA GLY A 268 -2.81 -30.52 -17.29
C GLY A 268 -3.25 -29.15 -16.76
N SER A 269 -2.35 -28.16 -16.69
CA SER A 269 -2.73 -26.78 -16.35
C SER A 269 -3.40 -26.06 -17.52
N GLU A 270 -4.27 -25.10 -17.18
CA GLU A 270 -4.85 -24.17 -18.14
C GLU A 270 -3.92 -22.95 -18.28
N VAL A 271 -3.58 -22.59 -19.51
CA VAL A 271 -2.70 -21.47 -19.85
C VAL A 271 -3.54 -20.35 -20.46
N ASP A 272 -3.68 -19.26 -19.72
CA ASP A 272 -4.34 -18.04 -20.21
C ASP A 272 -3.27 -17.17 -20.88
N LEU A 273 -3.44 -16.87 -22.17
CA LEU A 273 -2.56 -16.02 -22.97
C LEU A 273 -3.10 -14.58 -23.00
N TYR A 274 -2.21 -13.61 -22.82
CA TYR A 274 -2.56 -12.20 -22.69
C TYR A 274 -1.78 -11.31 -23.66
N MET A 275 -2.43 -10.24 -24.11
CA MET A 275 -1.78 -9.05 -24.65
C MET A 275 -1.12 -8.25 -23.53
N VAL A 276 0.03 -7.64 -23.84
CA VAL A 276 0.80 -6.78 -22.94
C VAL A 276 0.97 -5.40 -23.57
N VAL A 277 0.78 -4.34 -22.77
CA VAL A 277 0.75 -2.94 -23.24
C VAL A 277 2.07 -2.19 -23.02
N GLU A 278 3.00 -2.72 -22.20
CA GLU A 278 4.30 -2.08 -21.93
C GLU A 278 5.46 -2.90 -22.51
N GLU A 279 6.22 -2.29 -23.44
CA GLU A 279 7.17 -2.97 -24.33
C GLU A 279 8.58 -3.14 -23.71
N ASP A 280 8.99 -2.27 -22.79
CA ASP A 280 10.39 -2.14 -22.35
C ASP A 280 10.76 -2.97 -21.10
N ARG A 281 9.86 -3.80 -20.59
CA ARG A 281 10.06 -4.58 -19.36
C ARG A 281 9.99 -6.09 -19.63
N PRO A 282 10.77 -6.91 -18.91
CA PRO A 282 10.69 -8.37 -19.03
C PRO A 282 9.32 -8.93 -18.62
N TYR A 283 8.57 -8.16 -17.84
CA TYR A 283 7.18 -8.42 -17.45
C TYR A 283 6.40 -7.12 -17.58
N GLY A 284 5.18 -7.21 -18.11
CA GLY A 284 4.26 -6.08 -18.20
C GLY A 284 2.87 -6.43 -17.69
N PRO A 285 1.98 -5.43 -17.55
CA PRO A 285 0.59 -5.66 -17.18
C PRO A 285 -0.11 -6.57 -18.20
N LEU A 286 -0.78 -7.62 -17.71
CA LEU A 286 -1.59 -8.53 -18.50
C LEU A 286 -2.91 -7.85 -18.90
N ALA A 287 -2.90 -7.11 -20.01
CA ALA A 287 -3.93 -6.13 -20.35
C ALA A 287 -5.24 -6.74 -20.83
N GLU A 288 -5.16 -7.74 -21.70
CA GLU A 288 -6.33 -8.38 -22.31
C GLU A 288 -6.08 -9.87 -22.50
N VAL A 289 -7.07 -10.70 -22.17
CA VAL A 289 -7.03 -12.13 -22.44
C VAL A 289 -7.26 -12.35 -23.92
N ILE A 290 -6.36 -13.07 -24.58
CA ILE A 290 -6.49 -13.46 -25.99
C ILE A 290 -7.26 -14.77 -26.07
N THR A 291 -6.78 -15.79 -25.37
CA THR A 291 -7.34 -17.14 -25.39
C THR A 291 -6.83 -17.96 -24.21
N THR A 292 -7.44 -19.12 -23.99
CA THR A 292 -7.01 -20.13 -23.02
C THR A 292 -6.76 -21.44 -23.75
N VAL A 293 -5.64 -22.10 -23.43
CA VAL A 293 -5.30 -23.43 -23.94
C VAL A 293 -4.87 -24.35 -22.79
N SER A 294 -5.08 -25.66 -22.93
CA SER A 294 -4.60 -26.63 -21.94
C SER A 294 -3.19 -27.11 -22.29
N ALA A 295 -2.33 -27.23 -21.27
CA ALA A 295 -1.07 -27.94 -21.40
C ALA A 295 -1.31 -29.45 -21.43
N GLY A 296 -0.76 -30.13 -22.43
CA GLY A 296 -0.86 -31.58 -22.57
C GLY A 296 -0.19 -32.35 -21.42
N ASP A 297 -0.34 -33.68 -21.42
CA ASP A 297 0.31 -34.55 -20.44
C ASP A 297 1.86 -34.48 -20.50
N ASP A 298 2.40 -34.06 -21.65
CA ASP A 298 3.83 -33.80 -21.86
C ASP A 298 4.26 -32.39 -21.40
N GLY A 299 3.32 -31.60 -20.89
CA GLY A 299 3.53 -30.22 -20.44
C GLY A 299 3.64 -29.21 -21.58
N ARG A 300 3.41 -29.59 -22.84
CA ARG A 300 3.45 -28.66 -23.97
C ARG A 300 2.10 -28.00 -24.22
N PHE A 301 2.13 -26.74 -24.65
CA PHE A 301 0.96 -26.04 -25.17
C PHE A 301 1.26 -25.41 -26.53
N SER A 302 0.22 -25.18 -27.32
CA SER A 302 0.27 -24.50 -28.61
C SER A 302 -1.03 -23.73 -28.81
N ALA A 303 -0.92 -22.48 -29.26
CA ALA A 303 -2.07 -21.63 -29.56
C ALA A 303 -1.85 -20.92 -30.89
N GLU A 304 -2.88 -20.87 -31.73
CA GLU A 304 -2.93 -20.05 -32.93
C GLU A 304 -3.68 -18.77 -32.58
N LEU A 305 -3.02 -17.62 -32.72
CA LEU A 305 -3.50 -16.32 -32.26
C LEU A 305 -3.69 -15.39 -33.45
N GLU A 306 -4.79 -14.65 -33.47
CA GLU A 306 -5.04 -13.55 -34.42
C GLU A 306 -4.64 -12.23 -33.75
N VAL A 307 -3.36 -11.88 -33.84
CA VAL A 307 -2.79 -10.65 -33.24
C VAL A 307 -1.84 -9.98 -34.22
N PRO A 308 -1.81 -8.64 -34.29
CA PRO A 308 -0.97 -7.94 -35.25
C PRO A 308 0.52 -8.12 -34.93
N ALA A 309 1.38 -8.06 -35.95
CA ALA A 309 2.82 -7.94 -35.75
C ALA A 309 3.13 -6.70 -34.88
N GLY A 310 4.15 -6.82 -34.02
CA GLY A 310 4.48 -5.83 -32.97
C GLY A 310 3.78 -6.09 -31.64
N SER A 311 2.82 -7.02 -31.59
CA SER A 311 2.13 -7.39 -30.34
C SER A 311 3.09 -8.01 -29.33
N HIS A 312 2.91 -7.66 -28.06
CA HIS A 312 3.60 -8.28 -26.93
C HIS A 312 2.65 -9.21 -26.18
N LEU A 313 3.15 -10.38 -25.81
CA LEU A 313 2.40 -11.49 -25.26
C LEU A 313 3.00 -11.95 -23.93
N SER A 314 2.14 -12.35 -23.00
CA SER A 314 2.53 -13.07 -21.79
C SER A 314 1.49 -14.15 -21.48
N ALA A 315 1.74 -14.98 -20.48
CA ALA A 315 0.87 -16.09 -20.11
C ALA A 315 0.91 -16.37 -18.60
N ILE A 316 -0.16 -16.93 -18.07
CA ILE A 316 -0.21 -17.52 -16.72
C ILE A 316 -0.73 -18.96 -16.81
N ALA A 317 -0.28 -19.83 -15.91
CA ALA A 317 -0.79 -21.19 -15.77
C ALA A 317 -1.69 -21.28 -14.54
N SER A 318 -2.79 -22.03 -14.64
CA SER A 318 -3.70 -22.30 -13.53
C SER A 318 -3.93 -23.81 -13.39
N ASP A 319 -3.71 -24.33 -12.18
CA ASP A 319 -3.98 -25.72 -11.82
C ASP A 319 -4.95 -25.77 -10.62
N PRO A 320 -6.03 -26.56 -10.65
CA PRO A 320 -7.00 -26.63 -9.55
C PRO A 320 -6.40 -27.09 -8.20
N SER A 321 -5.27 -27.79 -8.21
CA SER A 321 -4.59 -28.33 -7.04
C SER A 321 -3.57 -27.35 -6.43
N TYR A 322 -3.06 -26.39 -7.23
CA TYR A 322 -2.01 -25.47 -6.80
C TYR A 322 -2.45 -24.00 -6.80
N GLY A 323 -3.26 -23.57 -7.76
CA GLY A 323 -3.66 -22.18 -7.98
C GLY A 323 -3.11 -21.62 -9.28
N THR A 324 -3.05 -20.31 -9.40
CA THR A 324 -2.52 -19.60 -10.56
C THR A 324 -1.07 -19.15 -10.35
N SER A 325 -0.26 -19.20 -11.41
CA SER A 325 1.14 -18.79 -11.45
C SER A 325 1.31 -17.28 -11.58
N GLU A 326 2.56 -16.84 -11.38
CA GLU A 326 3.01 -15.55 -11.86
C GLU A 326 3.02 -15.49 -13.41
N PRO A 327 3.13 -14.28 -13.99
CA PRO A 327 3.24 -14.10 -15.43
C PRO A 327 4.54 -14.70 -16.00
N ALA A 328 4.43 -15.25 -17.21
CA ALA A 328 5.58 -15.59 -18.04
C ALA A 328 6.31 -14.32 -18.51
N PRO A 329 7.63 -14.38 -18.77
CA PRO A 329 8.34 -13.31 -19.45
C PRO A 329 7.68 -12.95 -20.78
N VAL A 330 7.72 -11.66 -21.13
CA VAL A 330 7.11 -11.16 -22.35
C VAL A 330 7.79 -11.74 -23.59
N ALA A 331 6.98 -12.19 -24.55
CA ALA A 331 7.40 -12.55 -25.90
C ALA A 331 6.79 -11.58 -26.91
N ALA A 332 7.49 -11.32 -28.02
CA ALA A 332 7.03 -10.39 -29.05
C ALA A 332 6.67 -11.10 -30.36
N VAL A 333 5.65 -10.59 -31.04
CA VAL A 333 5.26 -11.04 -32.38
C VAL A 333 5.99 -10.19 -33.41
N LEU A 334 6.85 -10.82 -34.20
CA LEU A 334 7.60 -10.19 -35.28
C LEU A 334 6.79 -10.16 -36.57
N ASP A 335 7.07 -9.17 -37.41
CA ASP A 335 6.63 -9.17 -38.80
C ASP A 335 7.39 -10.26 -39.61
N MET A 336 6.92 -10.57 -40.81
CA MET A 336 7.48 -11.59 -41.70
C MET A 336 8.95 -11.32 -42.08
N ASP A 337 9.39 -10.07 -42.04
CA ASP A 337 10.79 -9.67 -42.29
C ASP A 337 11.68 -9.76 -41.03
N GLY A 338 11.10 -10.16 -39.89
CA GLY A 338 11.78 -10.29 -38.60
C GLY A 338 11.91 -8.97 -37.83
N SER A 339 11.27 -7.88 -38.30
CA SER A 339 11.25 -6.61 -37.59
C SER A 339 10.16 -6.54 -36.53
N LEU A 340 10.37 -5.67 -35.53
CA LEU A 340 9.34 -5.25 -34.57
C LEU A 340 8.74 -3.94 -35.09
N PRO A 341 7.53 -3.96 -35.68
CA PRO A 341 6.87 -2.72 -36.06
C PRO A 341 6.47 -1.96 -34.79
N VAL A 342 6.70 -0.64 -34.79
CA VAL A 342 6.27 0.21 -33.67
C VAL A 342 4.76 0.39 -33.77
N LEU A 343 4.03 -0.16 -32.80
CA LEU A 343 2.61 0.08 -32.69
C LEU A 343 2.39 1.51 -32.14
N PRO A 344 1.35 2.23 -32.60
CA PRO A 344 1.00 3.50 -31.98
C PRO A 344 0.71 3.25 -30.49
N PRO A 345 1.21 4.11 -29.58
CA PRO A 345 0.93 3.95 -28.17
C PRO A 345 -0.59 3.95 -27.97
N PRO A 346 -1.14 2.99 -27.20
CA PRO A 346 -2.57 2.96 -26.97
C PRO A 346 -3.01 4.27 -26.33
N ALA A 347 -4.23 4.70 -26.68
CA ALA A 347 -4.81 5.88 -26.06
C ALA A 347 -4.94 5.62 -24.55
N VAL A 348 -4.16 6.36 -23.75
CA VAL A 348 -4.27 6.32 -22.29
C VAL A 348 -5.42 7.25 -21.90
N GLU A 349 -6.61 6.68 -21.72
CA GLU A 349 -7.66 7.37 -20.96
C GLU A 349 -7.24 7.32 -19.49
N ILE A 350 -7.13 8.48 -18.82
CA ILE A 350 -6.90 8.56 -17.38
C ILE A 350 -8.26 8.31 -16.73
N PRO A 351 -8.52 7.14 -16.12
CA PRO A 351 -9.83 6.89 -15.54
C PRO A 351 -10.08 7.83 -14.36
N SER A 352 -11.23 8.49 -14.37
CA SER A 352 -11.70 9.28 -13.23
C SER A 352 -12.18 8.35 -12.12
N CYS A 353 -11.84 8.69 -10.88
CA CYS A 353 -12.31 7.99 -9.69
C CYS A 353 -13.52 8.60 -9.04
N ALA A 354 -13.96 9.76 -9.54
CA ALA A 354 -15.19 10.38 -9.09
C ALA A 354 -16.40 9.69 -9.76
N PRO A 355 -17.51 9.46 -9.03
CA PRO A 355 -18.80 9.26 -9.69
C PRO A 355 -19.10 10.46 -10.61
N PRO A 356 -19.93 10.31 -11.65
CA PRO A 356 -20.24 11.39 -12.59
C PRO A 356 -20.70 12.64 -11.83
N ASP A 357 -20.10 13.78 -12.16
CA ASP A 357 -20.31 15.05 -11.49
C ASP A 357 -21.83 15.36 -11.37
N PRO A 358 -22.34 15.62 -10.15
CA PRO A 358 -23.63 16.27 -9.98
C PRO A 358 -23.66 17.59 -10.75
N PRO A 359 -24.83 18.07 -11.22
CA PRO A 359 -24.92 19.28 -12.02
C PRO A 359 -24.24 20.48 -11.34
N GLU A 360 -23.40 21.19 -12.10
CA GLU A 360 -22.51 22.26 -11.62
C GLU A 360 -23.18 23.25 -10.67
N ILE A 361 -22.63 23.37 -9.46
CA ILE A 361 -22.86 24.50 -8.55
C ILE A 361 -21.72 25.50 -8.77
N VAL A 362 -22.07 26.78 -8.84
CA VAL A 362 -21.17 27.90 -9.13
C VAL A 362 -20.02 27.94 -8.11
N VAL A 363 -18.78 27.74 -8.60
CA VAL A 363 -17.56 27.64 -7.78
C VAL A 363 -17.06 29.03 -7.37
N GLU A 364 -16.85 29.21 -6.06
CA GLU A 364 -16.14 30.34 -5.45
C GLU A 364 -14.61 30.07 -5.48
N PRO A 365 -13.73 31.07 -5.68
CA PRO A 365 -12.32 30.81 -5.99
C PRO A 365 -11.55 30.13 -4.84
N GLU A 366 -10.65 29.20 -5.21
CA GLU A 366 -9.82 28.42 -4.29
C GLU A 366 -8.90 29.29 -3.40
N PRO A 367 -8.71 28.93 -2.11
CA PRO A 367 -7.75 29.60 -1.24
C PRO A 367 -6.30 29.20 -1.57
N GLU A 368 -5.39 30.16 -1.43
CA GLU A 368 -3.95 29.99 -1.69
C GLU A 368 -3.28 29.01 -0.72
N PRO A 369 -2.21 28.29 -1.13
CA PRO A 369 -1.48 27.36 -0.29
C PRO A 369 -0.83 28.06 0.92
N LEU A 370 -0.99 27.48 2.10
CA LEU A 370 -0.42 27.98 3.35
C LEU A 370 1.10 27.73 3.38
N VAL A 371 1.89 28.81 3.43
CA VAL A 371 3.34 28.76 3.60
C VAL A 371 3.68 29.18 5.03
N LEU A 372 4.34 28.29 5.79
CA LEU A 372 4.77 28.54 7.17
C LEU A 372 6.29 28.67 7.24
N GLU A 373 6.78 29.80 7.75
CA GLU A 373 8.19 30.05 8.05
C GLU A 373 8.44 29.78 9.53
N VAL A 374 9.25 28.76 9.86
CA VAL A 374 9.46 28.34 11.25
C VAL A 374 10.96 28.22 11.57
N PRO A 375 11.43 28.74 12.73
CA PRO A 375 12.81 28.58 13.16
C PRO A 375 13.20 27.11 13.34
N ARG A 376 14.38 26.73 12.81
CA ARG A 376 14.85 25.33 12.81
C ARG A 376 15.60 24.92 14.09
N ASN A 377 16.11 25.85 14.88
CA ASN A 377 17.02 25.53 15.97
C ASN A 377 17.06 26.59 17.08
N ILE A 378 17.57 26.21 18.24
CA ILE A 378 18.04 27.11 19.32
C ILE A 378 19.45 26.72 19.78
N HIS A 379 20.18 27.65 20.40
CA HIS A 379 21.56 27.48 20.85
C HIS A 379 21.72 27.57 22.38
N PHE A 380 22.84 27.07 22.87
CA PHE A 380 23.15 27.00 24.31
C PHE A 380 24.55 27.51 24.61
N ALA A 381 24.70 28.12 25.80
CA ALA A 381 26.02 28.42 26.36
C ALA A 381 26.88 27.17 26.58
N LEU A 382 28.20 27.39 26.70
CA LEU A 382 29.17 26.35 27.01
C LEU A 382 28.81 25.63 28.31
N ASP A 383 28.70 24.30 28.26
CA ASP A 383 28.41 23.45 29.41
C ASP A 383 27.07 23.73 30.11
N ARG A 384 26.12 24.30 29.37
CA ARG A 384 24.81 24.73 29.85
C ARG A 384 23.67 24.09 29.08
N SER A 385 22.52 23.97 29.74
CA SER A 385 21.26 23.47 29.17
C SER A 385 20.05 24.33 29.55
N ASP A 386 20.29 25.46 30.23
CA ASP A 386 19.29 26.51 30.46
C ASP A 386 18.98 27.25 29.14
N ILE A 387 17.69 27.56 28.97
CA ILE A 387 17.17 28.34 27.85
C ILE A 387 17.48 29.82 28.11
N SER A 388 18.16 30.50 27.18
CA SER A 388 18.39 31.94 27.30
C SER A 388 17.11 32.73 26.96
N PRO A 389 17.01 34.01 27.34
CA PRO A 389 15.89 34.85 26.92
C PRO A 389 15.67 34.87 25.40
N GLU A 390 16.75 34.91 24.63
CA GLU A 390 16.70 34.91 23.16
C GLU A 390 16.21 33.56 22.60
N SER A 391 16.68 32.44 23.15
CA SER A 391 16.16 31.11 22.78
C SER A 391 14.70 30.92 23.19
N ALA A 392 14.24 31.59 24.26
CA ALA A 392 12.85 31.54 24.70
C ALA A 392 11.92 32.22 23.67
N GLU A 393 12.29 33.36 23.12
CA GLU A 393 11.53 34.05 22.06
C GLU A 393 11.36 33.18 20.80
N ILE A 394 12.37 32.37 20.47
CA ILE A 394 12.32 31.43 19.34
C ILE A 394 11.43 30.23 19.66
N LEU A 395 11.52 29.71 20.89
CA LEU A 395 10.65 28.62 21.34
C LEU A 395 9.18 29.06 21.42
N ASP A 396 8.90 30.32 21.71
CA ASP A 396 7.54 30.86 21.68
C ASP A 396 6.96 30.84 20.26
N GLN A 397 7.75 31.19 19.24
CA GLN A 397 7.33 31.06 17.82
C GLN A 397 7.05 29.60 17.44
N ILE A 398 7.91 28.68 17.87
CA ILE A 398 7.70 27.25 17.64
C ILE A 398 6.43 26.75 18.36
N ALA A 399 6.17 27.23 19.58
CA ALA A 399 4.98 26.87 20.33
C ALA A 399 3.71 27.39 19.65
N GLU A 400 3.70 28.63 19.15
CA GLU A 400 2.58 29.22 18.41
C GLU A 400 2.22 28.37 17.19
N VAL A 401 3.21 28.02 16.37
CA VAL A 401 3.02 27.14 15.20
C VAL A 401 2.49 25.77 15.62
N MET A 402 3.06 25.16 16.67
CA MET A 402 2.60 23.85 17.13
C MET A 402 1.16 23.89 17.66
N LEU A 403 0.71 25.00 18.25
CA LEU A 403 -0.65 25.18 18.74
C LEU A 403 -1.64 25.47 17.61
N GLU A 404 -1.26 26.30 16.65
CA GLU A 404 -2.06 26.64 15.47
C GLU A 404 -2.27 25.41 14.57
N PHE A 405 -1.26 24.55 14.47
CA PHE A 405 -1.27 23.37 13.61
C PHE A 405 -1.21 22.06 14.42
N PRO A 406 -2.36 21.56 14.94
CA PRO A 406 -2.41 20.44 15.89
C PRO A 406 -1.93 19.10 15.31
N PHE A 407 -1.84 18.99 14.00
CA PHE A 407 -1.39 17.81 13.26
C PHE A 407 0.15 17.73 13.10
N LEU A 408 0.89 18.79 13.43
CA LEU A 408 2.36 18.77 13.39
C LEU A 408 2.93 17.98 14.57
N THR A 409 3.99 17.21 14.31
CA THR A 409 4.79 16.55 15.35
C THR A 409 6.24 17.01 15.28
N LEU A 410 6.96 16.95 16.39
CA LEU A 410 8.29 17.55 16.54
C LEU A 410 9.29 16.52 17.08
N GLU A 411 10.39 16.31 16.38
CA GLU A 411 11.59 15.69 16.96
C GLU A 411 12.58 16.77 17.39
N LEU A 412 13.08 16.66 18.62
CA LEU A 412 14.05 17.56 19.24
C LEU A 412 15.40 16.87 19.28
N HIS A 413 16.28 17.26 18.36
CA HIS A 413 17.59 16.67 18.16
C HIS A 413 18.62 17.46 18.97
N GLY A 414 19.21 16.84 19.99
CA GLY A 414 20.17 17.50 20.88
C GLY A 414 21.62 17.35 20.41
N HIS A 415 22.37 18.44 20.39
CA HIS A 415 23.78 18.48 19.97
C HIS A 415 24.71 19.18 20.98
N THR A 416 25.99 18.81 20.93
CA THR A 416 27.07 19.40 21.74
C THR A 416 28.34 19.60 20.93
N ASP A 417 29.19 20.53 21.36
CA ASP A 417 30.55 20.66 20.83
C ASP A 417 31.48 19.50 21.28
N PRO A 418 32.59 19.20 20.58
CA PRO A 418 33.34 17.95 20.75
C PRO A 418 34.33 17.94 21.94
N ARG A 419 34.37 18.98 22.79
CA ARG A 419 35.47 19.16 23.75
C ARG A 419 35.41 18.25 24.98
N ALA A 420 34.25 17.70 25.30
CA ALA A 420 34.05 16.77 26.43
C ALA A 420 34.00 15.31 25.98
N SER A 421 33.94 14.38 26.94
CA SER A 421 33.83 12.95 26.62
C SER A 421 32.50 12.63 25.93
N ALA A 422 32.48 11.62 25.06
CA ALA A 422 31.27 11.21 24.33
C ALA A 422 30.08 10.93 25.26
N ALA A 423 30.32 10.22 26.38
CA ALA A 423 29.28 9.93 27.37
C ALA A 423 28.73 11.20 28.04
N TYR A 424 29.61 12.16 28.35
CA TYR A 424 29.19 13.44 28.92
C TYR A 424 28.34 14.25 27.94
N ASN A 425 28.81 14.34 26.69
CA ASN A 425 28.17 15.08 25.62
C ASN A 425 26.81 14.49 25.23
N LEU A 426 26.67 13.17 25.22
CA LEU A 426 25.39 12.51 25.03
C LEU A 426 24.39 12.93 26.13
N ALA A 427 24.78 12.82 27.40
CA ALA A 427 23.94 13.23 28.52
C ALA A 427 23.62 14.74 28.52
N LEU A 428 24.55 15.60 28.09
CA LEU A 428 24.32 17.04 27.98
C LEU A 428 23.35 17.37 26.85
N SER A 429 23.47 16.70 25.69
CA SER A 429 22.53 16.88 24.58
C SER A 429 21.10 16.48 24.95
N GLU A 430 20.94 15.40 25.71
CA GLU A 430 19.64 14.97 26.22
C GLU A 430 19.04 16.00 27.19
N ARG A 431 19.84 16.58 28.09
CA ARG A 431 19.37 17.64 29.00
C ARG A 431 18.90 18.88 28.25
N ARG A 432 19.58 19.26 27.15
CA ARG A 432 19.19 20.40 26.30
C ARG A 432 17.87 20.17 25.58
N ALA A 433 17.73 19.02 24.94
CA ALA A 433 16.48 18.64 24.29
C ALA A 433 15.31 18.55 25.29
N ASN A 434 15.56 18.03 26.49
CA ASN A 434 14.57 18.04 27.58
C ASN A 434 14.22 19.45 28.05
N ALA A 435 15.19 20.37 28.14
CA ALA A 435 14.92 21.75 28.52
C ALA A 435 14.00 22.46 27.50
N ALA A 436 14.29 22.30 26.20
CA ALA A 436 13.45 22.81 25.12
C ALA A 436 12.05 22.18 25.15
N ARG A 437 11.95 20.86 25.29
CA ARG A 437 10.66 20.15 25.40
C ARG A 437 9.84 20.64 26.59
N ASN A 438 10.46 20.78 27.77
CA ASN A 438 9.76 21.23 28.97
C ASN A 438 9.28 22.67 28.84
N TYR A 439 10.03 23.51 28.13
CA TYR A 439 9.61 24.87 27.80
C TYR A 439 8.36 24.85 26.90
N LEU A 440 8.38 24.09 25.81
CA LEU A 440 7.22 23.96 24.89
C LEU A 440 5.98 23.37 25.59
N ILE A 441 6.15 22.42 26.51
CA ILE A 441 5.06 21.91 27.36
C ILE A 441 4.48 23.01 28.24
N ALA A 442 5.32 23.87 28.82
CA ALA A 442 4.86 25.00 29.63
C ALA A 442 4.07 26.03 28.80
N GLN A 443 4.39 26.16 27.51
CA GLN A 443 3.62 26.97 26.54
C GLN A 443 2.37 26.27 26.01
N GLY A 444 2.08 25.03 26.43
CA GLY A 444 0.84 24.32 26.11
C GLY A 444 0.94 23.26 25.01
N VAL A 445 2.13 23.00 24.47
CA VAL A 445 2.31 21.94 23.46
C VAL A 445 2.20 20.56 24.12
N PRO A 446 1.30 19.67 23.65
CA PRO A 446 1.11 18.33 24.23
C PRO A 446 2.40 17.49 24.23
N PRO A 447 2.79 16.86 25.35
CA PRO A 447 4.03 16.09 25.47
C PRO A 447 4.17 14.93 24.49
N GLU A 448 3.05 14.38 24.00
CA GLU A 448 2.97 13.25 23.08
C GLU A 448 3.35 13.63 21.64
N ARG A 449 3.32 14.93 21.31
CA ARG A 449 3.68 15.47 19.99
C ARG A 449 5.18 15.74 19.84
N MET A 450 5.96 15.43 20.86
CA MET A 450 7.38 15.77 20.95
C MET A 450 8.23 14.56 21.32
N GLN A 451 9.19 14.20 20.48
CA GLN A 451 10.17 13.14 20.72
C GLN A 451 11.58 13.71 20.88
N ILE A 452 12.37 13.17 21.82
CA ILE A 452 13.76 13.59 22.05
C ILE A 452 14.72 12.59 21.40
N VAL A 453 15.71 13.11 20.68
CA VAL A 453 16.81 12.32 20.10
C VAL A 453 18.15 12.95 20.48
N PRO A 454 18.92 12.34 21.42
CA PRO A 454 20.21 12.88 21.83
C PRO A 454 21.33 12.38 20.91
N PHE A 455 22.01 13.29 20.21
CA PHE A 455 23.14 12.96 19.34
C PHE A 455 24.51 13.24 19.97
N GLY A 456 24.57 14.01 21.06
CA GLY A 456 25.83 14.44 21.65
C GLY A 456 26.74 15.13 20.64
N LEU A 457 28.00 14.68 20.56
CA LEU A 457 29.01 15.25 19.65
C LEU A 457 29.02 14.61 18.25
N THR A 458 28.14 13.64 17.98
CA THR A 458 28.23 12.80 16.78
C THR A 458 27.73 13.48 15.50
N GLN A 459 26.92 14.54 15.63
CA GLN A 459 26.38 15.31 14.50
C GLN A 459 26.73 16.80 14.65
N ARG A 460 27.96 17.14 14.31
CA ARG A 460 28.47 18.53 14.29
C ARG A 460 28.08 19.24 13.00
N ARG A 461 27.88 20.56 13.08
CA ARG A 461 27.54 21.41 11.93
C ARG A 461 28.76 21.67 11.03
N SER A 462 29.96 21.70 11.62
CA SER A 462 31.22 21.76 10.87
C SER A 462 32.35 21.07 11.62
N ASP A 463 33.39 20.64 10.89
CA ASP A 463 34.60 20.05 11.48
C ASP A 463 35.55 21.09 12.10
N GLU A 464 35.26 22.38 11.91
CA GLU A 464 36.10 23.48 12.39
C GLU A 464 36.21 23.53 13.92
N SER A 465 37.38 23.92 14.39
CA SER A 465 37.69 24.04 15.83
C SER A 465 37.82 25.51 16.23
N SER A 466 36.74 26.27 16.04
CA SER A 466 36.66 27.70 16.37
C SER A 466 35.55 27.95 17.41
N ARG A 467 35.66 29.06 18.16
CA ARG A 467 34.62 29.43 19.16
C ARG A 467 33.23 29.55 18.54
N LEU A 468 33.17 30.07 17.32
CA LEU A 468 31.94 30.21 16.55
C LEU A 468 31.37 28.84 16.14
N ALA A 469 32.21 27.93 15.64
CA ALA A 469 31.81 26.57 15.29
C ALA A 469 31.28 25.82 16.52
N TYR A 470 31.96 25.96 17.66
CA TYR A 470 31.48 25.36 18.91
C TYR A 470 30.14 25.94 19.38
N ALA A 471 29.91 27.24 19.20
CA ALA A 471 28.61 27.83 19.53
C ALA A 471 27.48 27.26 18.66
N ARG A 472 27.72 27.09 17.35
CA ARG A 472 26.77 26.47 16.42
C ARG A 472 26.53 24.98 16.68
N ASP A 473 27.54 24.27 17.18
CA ASP A 473 27.40 22.86 17.57
C ASP A 473 26.54 22.66 18.83
N ARG A 474 26.52 23.65 19.73
CA ARG A 474 25.70 23.61 20.96
C ARG A 474 24.26 24.03 20.68
N ARG A 475 23.48 23.13 20.08
CA ARG A 475 22.10 23.43 19.67
C ARG A 475 21.11 22.31 19.94
N VAL A 476 19.83 22.66 19.84
CA VAL A 476 18.73 21.73 19.59
C VAL A 476 18.14 22.06 18.23
N GLU A 477 18.02 21.06 17.35
CA GLU A 477 17.32 21.17 16.07
C GLU A 477 15.91 20.60 16.19
N PHE A 478 14.99 21.24 15.46
CA PHE A 478 13.59 20.93 15.43
C PHE A 478 13.23 20.35 14.07
N VAL A 479 12.85 19.07 14.06
CA VAL A 479 12.40 18.39 12.84
C VAL A 479 10.89 18.22 12.92
N PHE A 480 10.19 19.02 12.13
CA PHE A 480 8.74 18.95 12.03
C PHE A 480 8.35 17.84 11.07
N THR A 481 7.40 17.00 11.49
CA THR A 481 6.76 16.02 10.62
C THR A 481 5.30 16.38 10.49
N ASP A 482 4.88 16.68 9.26
CA ASP A 482 3.48 16.80 8.92
C ASP A 482 2.92 15.44 8.46
N LEU A 483 1.72 15.13 8.93
CA LEU A 483 0.98 13.93 8.60
C LEU A 483 0.08 14.12 7.35
N ARG A 484 0.02 15.34 6.76
CA ARG A 484 -0.93 15.72 5.69
C ARG A 484 -0.30 16.28 4.41
N GLY A 485 1.00 16.56 4.37
CA GLY A 485 1.73 16.98 3.16
C GLY A 485 1.79 18.50 2.88
N VAL A 486 1.67 19.35 3.91
CA VAL A 486 1.90 20.80 3.87
C VAL A 486 3.40 21.10 3.69
N ASP A 487 3.71 22.00 2.76
CA ASP A 487 5.07 22.50 2.55
C ASP A 487 5.47 23.48 3.66
N ILE A 488 6.36 23.02 4.57
CA ILE A 488 6.93 23.85 5.65
C ILE A 488 8.30 24.37 5.21
N ILE A 489 8.49 25.69 5.20
CA ILE A 489 9.78 26.30 4.91
C ILE A 489 10.51 26.55 6.23
N PHE A 490 11.63 25.84 6.43
CA PHE A 490 12.47 26.04 7.60
C PHE A 490 13.39 27.24 7.42
N VAL A 491 13.46 28.09 8.44
CA VAL A 491 14.38 29.22 8.51
C VAL A 491 15.52 28.87 9.46
N ASP A 492 16.72 28.75 8.91
CA ASP A 492 17.95 28.68 9.69
C ASP A 492 18.17 30.02 10.41
N GLN A 493 18.42 29.99 11.72
CA GLN A 493 18.62 31.20 12.52
C GLN A 493 19.82 31.06 13.48
N GLU A 494 20.44 32.19 13.83
CA GLU A 494 21.57 32.28 14.78
C GLU A 494 21.42 33.47 15.77
N ASP A 495 20.21 34.01 15.94
CA ASP A 495 19.94 35.18 16.75
C ASP A 495 20.15 34.93 18.25
N ASP A 496 20.04 33.67 18.69
CA ASP A 496 20.29 33.23 20.06
C ASP A 496 21.69 32.63 20.29
N LEU A 497 22.61 32.84 19.34
CA LEU A 497 23.95 32.26 19.39
C LEU A 497 24.80 32.86 20.53
N GLN A 498 25.22 31.99 21.45
CA GLN A 498 26.00 32.39 22.64
C GLN A 498 27.50 32.07 22.46
N LEU A 499 28.31 33.09 22.21
CA LEU A 499 29.77 32.98 22.11
C LEU A 499 30.46 32.98 23.48
N GLU A 500 31.63 32.33 23.55
CA GLU A 500 32.46 32.13 24.76
C GLU A 500 33.62 33.12 24.92
#